data_AF-A0A521W4K0-F1
#
_entry.id   AF-A0A521W4K0-F1
#
_cell.length_a   1.000
_cell.length_b   1.000
_cell.length_c   1.000
_cell.angle_alpha   90.00
_cell.angle_beta   90.00
_cell.angle_gamma   90.00
#
_symmetry.space_group_name_H-M   'P 1'
#
loop_
_entity.id
_entity.type
_entity.pdbx_description
1 polymer ?
#
loop_
_entity_poly.entity_id
_entity_poly.type
_entity_poly.pdbx_seq_one_letter_code
_entity_poly.pdbx_strand_id
1 'polypeptide(L)'
;GSMVTALVGTVSTCLTGPVNAIISGSGEKHRHYSAGIFVGLLALAFGLFSPVFTHLMLATPRAFIAALAGLAMLRVLQTAFTVAFKDRFSLGALVTFLVTVADVAIFNIGAPFWGLVIGFATAWLLERGDFSRPAPR
;
A
#
# COMPACT_ATOMS: atom_id res chain seq x y z
N GLY A 1 -14.29 -0.41 8.82
CA GLY A 1 -13.36 -1.44 9.33
C GLY A 1 -12.74 -0.98 10.63
N SER A 2 -11.78 -0.05 10.54
CA SER A 2 -10.90 0.36 11.65
C SER A 2 -11.62 0.86 12.91
N MET A 3 -12.77 1.53 12.81
CA MET A 3 -13.56 1.93 13.99
C MET A 3 -14.14 0.74 14.76
N VAL A 4 -14.57 -0.31 14.06
CA VAL A 4 -15.17 -1.50 14.67
C VAL A 4 -14.08 -2.40 15.24
N THR A 5 -12.96 -2.51 14.54
CA THR A 5 -11.82 -3.34 14.98
C THR A 5 -10.99 -2.67 16.09
N ALA A 6 -10.99 -1.33 16.19
CA ALA A 6 -10.38 -0.60 17.30
C ALA A 6 -10.94 -1.00 18.68
N LEU A 7 -12.23 -1.34 18.78
CA LEU A 7 -12.85 -1.84 20.03
C LEU A 7 -12.27 -3.19 20.49
N VAL A 8 -11.65 -3.94 19.57
CA VAL A 8 -11.03 -5.25 19.82
C VAL A 8 -9.51 -5.11 20.01
N GLY A 9 -8.97 -3.88 20.03
CA GLY A 9 -7.54 -3.62 20.27
C GLY A 9 -6.63 -3.93 19.08
N THR A 10 -7.16 -3.97 17.86
CA THR A 10 -6.35 -4.23 16.65
C THR A 10 -5.74 -2.96 16.06
N VAL A 11 -4.61 -3.13 15.36
CA VAL A 11 -3.92 -2.05 14.63
C VAL A 11 -4.75 -1.53 13.45
N SER A 12 -4.48 -0.29 13.04
CA SER A 12 -5.17 0.36 11.92
C SER A 12 -5.13 -0.53 10.67
N THR A 13 -6.32 -0.88 10.17
CA THR A 13 -6.45 -1.73 8.99
C THR A 13 -6.79 -0.85 7.78
N CYS A 14 -5.94 -0.88 6.76
CA CYS A 14 -6.22 -0.24 5.48
C CYS A 14 -6.05 -1.26 4.34
N LEU A 15 -6.88 -1.12 3.30
CA LEU A 15 -6.68 -1.85 2.06
C LEU A 15 -5.52 -1.21 1.31
N THR A 16 -4.42 -1.93 1.18
CA THR A 16 -3.28 -1.46 0.38
C THR A 16 -3.62 -1.51 -1.10
N GLY A 17 -3.00 -0.60 -1.88
CA GLY A 17 -3.22 -0.45 -3.32
C GLY A 17 -3.32 -1.76 -4.12
N PRO A 18 -2.45 -2.76 -3.89
CA PRO A 18 -2.55 -4.05 -4.58
C PRO A 18 -3.86 -4.80 -4.33
N VAL A 19 -4.39 -4.79 -3.10
CA VAL A 19 -5.64 -5.47 -2.78
C VAL A 19 -6.83 -4.78 -3.44
N ASN A 20 -6.82 -3.44 -3.47
CA ASN A 20 -7.85 -2.68 -4.17
C ASN A 20 -7.83 -2.94 -5.69
N ALA A 21 -6.64 -3.07 -6.29
CA ALA A 21 -6.49 -3.41 -7.71
C ALA A 21 -7.03 -4.81 -8.02
N ILE A 22 -6.82 -5.79 -7.14
CA ILE A 22 -7.36 -7.15 -7.29
C ILE A 22 -8.90 -7.14 -7.22
N ILE A 23 -9.47 -6.43 -6.25
CA ILE A 23 -10.94 -6.34 -6.09
C ILE A 23 -11.58 -5.62 -7.28
N SER A 24 -10.98 -4.51 -7.72
CA SER A 24 -11.52 -3.65 -8.78
C SER A 24 -11.21 -4.13 -10.20
N GLY A 25 -10.27 -5.06 -10.39
CA GLY A 25 -9.93 -5.63 -11.69
C GLY A 25 -11.04 -6.52 -12.29
N SER A 26 -12.07 -6.84 -11.50
CA SER A 26 -13.19 -7.68 -11.93
C SER A 26 -14.23 -6.98 -12.81
N GLY A 27 -14.04 -5.68 -13.12
CA GLY A 27 -14.71 -4.93 -14.19
C GLY A 27 -16.14 -4.46 -13.88
N GLU A 28 -16.91 -5.23 -13.12
CA GLU A 28 -18.30 -4.89 -12.77
C GLU A 28 -18.43 -4.36 -11.33
N LYS A 29 -18.92 -3.12 -11.18
CA LYS A 29 -19.17 -2.47 -9.87
C LYS A 29 -19.96 -3.36 -8.89
N HIS A 30 -20.89 -4.17 -9.39
CA HIS A 30 -21.69 -5.08 -8.56
C HIS A 30 -20.88 -6.28 -8.01
N ARG A 31 -19.84 -6.73 -8.72
CA ARG A 31 -18.97 -7.84 -8.32
C ARG A 31 -17.83 -7.41 -7.38
N HIS A 32 -17.58 -6.11 -7.25
CA HIS A 32 -16.57 -5.61 -6.31
C HIS A 32 -16.98 -5.86 -4.85
N TYR A 33 -18.28 -5.84 -4.55
CA TYR A 33 -18.78 -6.13 -3.20
C TYR A 33 -18.61 -7.61 -2.84
N SER A 34 -18.89 -8.52 -3.77
CA SER A 34 -18.65 -9.95 -3.55
C SER A 34 -17.15 -10.25 -3.43
N ALA A 35 -16.30 -9.65 -4.26
CA ALA A 35 -14.84 -9.77 -4.15
C ALA A 35 -14.33 -9.26 -2.79
N GLY A 36 -14.86 -8.14 -2.29
CA GLY A 36 -14.53 -7.62 -0.95
C GLY A 36 -14.95 -8.57 0.17
N ILE A 37 -16.14 -9.18 0.09
CA ILE A 37 -16.61 -10.19 1.05
C ILE A 37 -15.67 -11.40 1.05
N PHE A 38 -15.30 -11.93 -0.12
CA PHE A 38 -14.40 -13.06 -0.22
C PHE A 38 -13.02 -12.75 0.36
N VAL A 39 -12.46 -11.56 0.09
CA VAL A 39 -11.20 -11.12 0.70
C VAL A 39 -11.31 -11.06 2.22
N GLY A 40 -12.41 -10.52 2.75
CA GLY A 40 -12.65 -10.48 4.19
C GLY A 40 -12.79 -11.88 4.81
N LEU A 41 -13.52 -12.79 4.17
CA LEU A 41 -13.74 -14.16 4.63
C LEU A 41 -12.44 -14.96 4.61
N LEU A 42 -11.64 -14.82 3.55
CA LEU A 42 -10.32 -15.45 3.45
C LEU A 42 -9.35 -14.89 4.50
N ALA A 43 -9.40 -13.58 4.78
CA ALA A 43 -8.60 -12.95 5.82
C ALA A 43 -8.99 -13.44 7.23
N LEU A 44 -10.28 -13.63 7.51
CA LEU A 44 -10.74 -14.21 8.79
C LEU A 44 -10.29 -15.66 8.94
N ALA A 45 -10.41 -16.46 7.89
CA ALA A 45 -9.91 -17.84 7.89
C ALA A 45 -8.39 -17.87 8.15
N PHE A 46 -7.61 -17.05 7.43
CA PHE A 46 -6.16 -16.92 7.66
C PHE A 46 -5.82 -16.45 9.07
N GLY A 47 -6.61 -15.51 9.62
CA GLY A 47 -6.46 -15.03 10.99
C GLY A 47 -6.64 -16.15 12.03
N LEU A 48 -7.59 -17.05 11.80
CA LEU A 48 -7.82 -18.20 12.69
C LEU A 48 -6.67 -19.23 12.64
N PHE A 49 -6.05 -19.42 11.48
CA PHE A 49 -4.87 -20.29 11.33
C PHE A 49 -3.53 -19.59 11.63
N SER A 50 -3.54 -18.28 11.84
CA SER A 50 -2.35 -17.46 12.14
C SER A 50 -1.48 -18.02 13.29
N PRO A 51 -2.01 -18.42 14.47
CA PRO A 51 -1.18 -18.93 15.56
C PRO A 51 -0.34 -20.17 15.16
N VAL A 52 -0.93 -21.08 14.40
CA VAL A 52 -0.24 -22.28 13.88
C VAL A 52 0.90 -21.89 12.94
N PHE A 53 0.62 -20.95 12.03
CA PHE A 53 1.62 -20.46 11.07
C PHE A 53 2.75 -19.69 11.76
N THR A 54 2.44 -18.84 12.75
CA THR A 54 3.45 -18.13 13.54
C THR A 54 4.34 -19.09 14.33
N HIS A 55 3.79 -20.15 14.91
CA HIS A 55 4.60 -21.17 15.59
C HIS A 55 5.57 -21.87 14.64
N LEU A 56 5.11 -22.22 13.42
CA LEU A 56 5.97 -22.83 12.39
C LEU A 56 7.08 -21.87 11.93
N MET A 57 6.74 -20.59 11.71
CA MET A 57 7.71 -19.56 11.36
C MET A 57 8.76 -19.36 12.46
N LEU A 58 8.35 -19.30 13.74
CA LEU A 58 9.27 -19.14 14.87
C LEU A 58 10.22 -20.33 15.06
N ALA A 59 9.86 -21.53 14.58
CA ALA A 59 10.75 -22.69 14.54
C ALA A 59 11.81 -22.61 13.42
N THR A 60 11.64 -21.70 12.46
CA THR A 60 12.52 -21.54 11.29
C THR A 60 13.55 -20.42 11.56
N PRO A 61 14.76 -20.46 10.97
CA PRO A 61 15.75 -19.40 11.15
C PRO A 61 15.23 -18.01 10.73
N ARG A 62 15.53 -16.98 11.53
CA ARG A 62 15.10 -15.60 11.28
C ARG A 62 15.48 -15.08 9.88
N ALA A 63 16.62 -15.52 9.36
CA ALA A 63 17.08 -15.17 8.02
C ALA A 63 16.12 -15.65 6.91
N PHE A 64 15.50 -16.81 7.07
CA PHE A 64 14.53 -17.34 6.11
C PHE A 64 13.24 -16.52 6.09
N ILE A 65 12.75 -16.12 7.26
CA ILE A 65 11.57 -15.26 7.40
C ILE A 65 11.83 -13.91 6.75
N ALA A 66 12.99 -13.28 7.04
CA ALA A 66 13.37 -12.00 6.46
C ALA A 66 13.50 -12.08 4.93
N ALA A 67 14.10 -13.17 4.40
CA ALA A 67 14.20 -13.39 2.97
C ALA A 67 12.82 -13.54 2.30
N LEU A 68 11.92 -14.36 2.86
CA LEU A 68 10.56 -14.52 2.34
C LEU A 68 9.76 -13.21 2.41
N ALA A 69 9.85 -12.47 3.51
CA ALA A 69 9.21 -11.17 3.66
C ALA A 69 9.73 -10.16 2.63
N GLY A 70 11.05 -10.13 2.42
CA GLY A 70 11.69 -9.30 1.39
C GLY A 70 11.21 -9.65 -0.02
N LEU A 71 11.22 -10.93 -0.38
CA LEU A 71 10.73 -11.41 -1.68
C LEU A 71 9.25 -11.08 -1.91
N ALA A 72 8.42 -11.18 -0.86
CA ALA A 72 7.02 -10.78 -0.92
C ALA A 72 6.86 -9.26 -1.14
N MET A 73 7.67 -8.45 -0.46
CA MET A 73 7.68 -6.99 -0.63
C MET A 73 8.20 -6.52 -1.99
N LEU A 74 9.14 -7.24 -2.61
CA LEU A 74 9.67 -6.89 -3.94
C LEU A 74 8.55 -6.79 -5.00
N ARG A 75 7.61 -7.74 -5.01
CA ARG A 75 6.43 -7.72 -5.92
C ARG A 75 5.55 -6.50 -5.70
N VAL A 76 5.31 -6.14 -4.44
CA VAL A 76 4.49 -4.99 -4.06
C VAL A 76 5.18 -3.69 -4.49
N LEU A 77 6.48 -3.56 -4.21
CA LEU A 77 7.29 -2.41 -4.59
C LEU A 77 7.34 -2.23 -6.11
N GLN A 78 7.54 -3.33 -6.85
CA GLN A 78 7.51 -3.33 -8.32
C GLN A 78 6.18 -2.77 -8.84
N THR A 79 5.05 -3.27 -8.32
CA THR A 79 3.72 -2.82 -8.75
C THR A 79 3.48 -1.36 -8.38
N ALA A 80 3.91 -0.93 -7.19
CA ALA A 80 3.82 0.45 -6.75
C ALA A 80 4.60 1.39 -7.68
N PHE A 81 5.82 1.04 -8.06
CA PHE A 81 6.60 1.83 -9.03
C PHE A 81 5.97 1.84 -10.41
N THR A 82 5.48 0.69 -10.91
CA THR A 82 4.78 0.66 -12.20
C THR A 82 3.59 1.61 -12.18
N VAL A 83 2.77 1.61 -11.13
CA VAL A 83 1.61 2.51 -11.03
C VAL A 83 2.03 3.97 -10.86
N ALA A 84 3.03 4.25 -10.03
CA ALA A 84 3.47 5.61 -9.71
C ALA A 84 4.16 6.33 -10.89
N PHE A 85 4.83 5.59 -11.77
CA PHE A 85 5.56 6.14 -12.92
C PHE A 85 4.87 5.95 -14.28
N LYS A 86 3.69 5.32 -14.33
CA LYS A 86 2.98 5.02 -15.58
C LYS A 86 2.39 6.26 -16.26
N ASP A 87 1.93 7.22 -15.46
CA ASP A 87 1.12 8.34 -15.93
C ASP A 87 1.84 9.68 -15.62
N ARG A 88 1.07 10.76 -15.47
CA ARG A 88 1.55 12.09 -15.09
C ARG A 88 1.97 12.10 -13.61
N PHE A 89 2.74 13.11 -13.24
CA PHE A 89 3.22 13.34 -11.87
C PHE A 89 4.38 12.45 -11.38
N SER A 90 5.21 11.98 -12.32
CA SER A 90 6.36 11.11 -12.04
C SER A 90 7.42 11.77 -11.15
N LEU A 91 7.65 13.08 -11.28
CA LEU A 91 8.62 13.80 -10.45
C LEU A 91 8.12 13.94 -9.01
N GLY A 92 6.83 14.25 -8.82
CA GLY A 92 6.22 14.27 -7.49
C GLY A 92 6.24 12.90 -6.80
N ALA A 93 5.98 11.82 -7.55
CA ALA A 93 6.07 10.46 -7.04
C ALA A 93 7.49 10.07 -6.62
N LEU A 94 8.51 10.44 -7.41
CA LEU A 94 9.91 10.21 -7.09
C LEU A 94 10.33 10.97 -5.83
N VAL A 95 9.97 12.24 -5.70
CA VAL A 95 10.29 13.04 -4.50
C VAL A 95 9.58 12.49 -3.27
N THR A 96 8.30 12.08 -3.39
CA THR A 96 7.57 11.39 -2.31
C THR A 96 8.34 10.15 -1.85
N PHE A 97 8.78 9.32 -2.79
CA PHE A 97 9.51 8.10 -2.51
C PHE A 97 10.87 8.38 -1.82
N LEU A 98 11.65 9.33 -2.36
CA LEU A 98 12.96 9.70 -1.79
C LEU A 98 12.84 10.22 -0.36
N VAL A 99 11.87 11.11 -0.09
CA VAL A 99 11.65 11.65 1.26
C VAL A 99 11.17 10.56 2.22
N THR A 100 10.33 9.63 1.75
CA THR A 100 9.84 8.51 2.56
C THR A 100 10.97 7.54 2.91
N VAL A 101 11.86 7.22 1.96
CA VAL A 101 13.02 6.33 2.17
C VAL A 101 14.12 7.00 2.99
N ALA A 102 14.25 8.33 2.91
CA ALA A 102 15.17 9.09 3.75
C ALA A 102 14.79 9.05 5.25
N ASP A 103 13.60 8.55 5.58
CA ASP A 103 13.10 8.35 6.95
C ASP A 103 13.17 9.60 7.84
N VAL A 104 12.98 10.78 7.23
CA VAL A 104 13.04 12.05 7.96
C VAL A 104 11.73 12.29 8.70
N ALA A 105 11.72 11.94 9.99
CA ALA A 105 10.62 12.26 10.89
C ALA A 105 10.75 13.71 11.40
N ILE A 106 9.79 14.57 11.02
CA ILE A 106 9.70 15.95 11.51
C ILE A 106 8.45 16.07 12.39
N PHE A 107 8.58 16.70 13.56
CA PHE A 107 7.48 16.92 14.51
C PHE A 107 6.79 15.62 15.04
N ASN A 108 7.55 14.53 15.21
CA ASN A 108 6.99 13.21 15.61
C ASN A 108 6.02 12.60 14.58
N ILE A 109 5.92 13.18 13.38
CA ILE A 109 5.12 12.65 12.28
C ILE A 109 6.03 11.84 11.36
N GLY A 110 5.62 10.61 11.04
CA GLY A 110 6.41 9.68 10.24
C GLY A 110 6.71 10.20 8.82
N ALA A 111 7.83 9.74 8.27
CA ALA A 111 8.32 10.12 6.94
C ALA A 111 7.31 9.97 5.78
N PRO A 112 6.39 8.96 5.76
CA PRO A 112 5.41 8.84 4.67
C PRO A 112 4.49 10.05 4.51
N PHE A 113 4.16 10.73 5.61
CA PHE A 113 3.31 11.92 5.57
C PHE A 113 4.04 13.10 4.91
N TRP A 114 5.26 13.40 5.38
CA TRP A 114 6.07 14.48 4.84
C TRP A 114 6.49 14.22 3.39
N GLY A 115 6.77 12.97 3.05
CA GLY A 115 7.01 12.57 1.67
C GLY A 115 5.83 12.91 0.77
N LEU A 116 4.61 12.58 1.19
CA LEU A 116 3.41 12.90 0.42
C LEU A 116 3.18 14.42 0.27
N VAL A 117 3.36 15.18 1.35
CA VAL A 117 3.19 16.64 1.34
C VAL A 117 4.21 17.31 0.41
N ILE A 118 5.49 16.96 0.53
CA ILE A 118 6.57 17.54 -0.27
C ILE A 118 6.48 17.09 -1.72
N GLY A 119 6.18 15.81 -1.98
CA GLY A 119 6.00 15.30 -3.32
C GLY A 119 4.79 15.90 -4.03
N PHE A 120 3.68 16.11 -3.32
CA PHE A 120 2.53 16.85 -3.84
C PHE A 120 2.87 18.31 -4.15
N ALA A 121 3.56 19.01 -3.24
CA ALA A 121 4.01 20.38 -3.48
C ALA A 121 4.96 20.46 -4.69
N THR A 122 5.82 19.46 -4.88
CA THR A 122 6.73 19.37 -6.02
C THR A 122 5.97 19.12 -7.32
N ALA A 123 5.04 18.16 -7.35
CA ALA A 123 4.16 17.93 -8.50
C ALA A 123 3.38 19.22 -8.86
N TRP A 124 2.87 19.90 -7.84
CA TRP A 124 2.11 21.13 -8.03
C TRP A 124 2.95 22.33 -8.47
N LEU A 125 4.27 22.32 -8.27
CA LEU A 125 5.15 23.42 -8.71
C LEU A 125 5.78 23.13 -10.08
N LEU A 126 6.24 21.89 -10.28
CA LEU A 126 7.05 21.49 -11.44
C LEU A 126 6.23 20.86 -12.57
N GLU A 127 5.10 20.22 -12.25
CA GLU A 127 4.24 19.50 -13.19
C GLU A 127 2.90 20.23 -13.42
N ARG A 128 2.85 21.55 -13.19
CA ARG A 128 1.67 22.39 -13.47
C ARG A 128 1.16 22.25 -14.91
N GLY A 129 2.06 22.06 -15.88
CA GLY A 129 1.71 21.87 -17.29
C GLY A 129 0.95 20.56 -17.57
N ASP A 130 1.15 19.54 -16.73
CA ASP A 130 0.45 18.26 -16.80
C ASP A 130 -0.96 18.34 -16.18
N PHE A 131 -1.25 19.34 -15.35
CA PHE A 131 -2.62 19.67 -14.94
C PHE A 131 -3.41 20.39 -16.05
N SER A 132 -2.74 21.08 -16.99
CA SER A 132 -3.40 21.88 -18.03
C SER A 132 -3.70 21.15 -19.34
N ARG A 133 -3.13 19.95 -19.56
CA ARG A 133 -3.47 19.14 -20.74
C ARG A 133 -4.73 18.29 -20.47
N PRO A 134 -5.84 18.46 -21.22
CA PRO A 134 -6.99 17.57 -21.11
C PRO A 134 -6.54 16.12 -21.35
N ALA A 135 -7.14 15.17 -20.63
CA ALA A 135 -6.87 13.75 -20.84
C ALA A 135 -7.17 13.37 -22.31
N PRO A 136 -6.28 12.63 -23.00
CA PRO A 136 -6.66 11.98 -24.25
C PRO A 136 -7.82 11.02 -23.94
N ARG A 137 -8.90 11.15 -24.71
CA ARG A 137 -10.10 10.30 -24.63
C ARG A 137 -9.79 8.83 -24.90
#